data_AF-A0A2G2WLF5-F1
#
_entry.id   AF-A0A2G2WLF5-F1
#
_cell.length_a   1.000
_cell.length_b   1.000
_cell.length_c   1.000
_cell.angle_alpha   90.00
_cell.angle_beta   90.00
_cell.angle_gamma   90.00
#
_symmetry.space_group_name_H-M   'P 1'
#
loop_
_entity.id
_entity.type
_entity.pdbx_description
1 polymer ?
#
loop_
_entity_poly.entity_id
_entity_poly.type
_entity_poly.pdbx_seq_one_letter_code
_entity_poly.pdbx_strand_id
1 'polypeptide(L)'
;MADFLGDGIFNVDGDIWKYQRQVASHEFNSRSLRKFVETVVVSELNERLIPLLVTAAEEKKVLDFQDVLKRFAFDNICKIAFGYDPAYLLPSLPQAKFAVAFC
;
A
#
# COMPACT_ATOMS: atom_id res chain seq x y z
N MET A 1 21.25 1.70 -17.05
CA MET A 1 20.85 2.08 -15.69
C MET A 1 19.35 1.90 -15.67
N ALA A 2 18.86 0.80 -15.10
CA ALA A 2 17.42 0.54 -15.06
C ALA A 2 16.86 1.36 -13.89
N ASP A 3 15.93 2.26 -14.18
CA ASP A 3 15.19 2.96 -13.13
C ASP A 3 14.37 1.97 -12.31
N PHE A 4 14.01 2.38 -11.10
CA PHE A 4 13.30 1.57 -10.12
C PHE A 4 12.01 0.89 -10.65
N LEU A 5 11.35 1.49 -11.64
CA LEU A 5 10.14 0.96 -12.29
C LEU A 5 10.42 0.05 -13.50
N GLY A 6 11.68 -0.06 -13.94
CA GLY A 6 12.12 -0.93 -15.04
C GLY A 6 11.28 -0.75 -16.32
N ASP A 7 11.01 -1.85 -17.02
CA ASP A 7 10.07 -1.89 -18.15
C ASP A 7 8.64 -2.26 -17.70
N GLY A 8 8.25 -1.83 -16.49
CA GLY A 8 6.93 -2.04 -15.92
C GLY A 8 5.88 -1.08 -16.48
N ILE A 9 4.60 -1.35 -16.17
CA ILE A 9 3.43 -0.64 -16.73
C ILE A 9 3.44 0.87 -16.51
N PHE A 10 4.17 1.33 -15.50
CA PHE A 10 4.32 2.75 -15.19
C PHE A 10 5.39 3.47 -16.01
N ASN A 11 6.26 2.74 -16.72
CA ASN A 11 7.45 3.29 -17.38
C ASN A 11 7.55 2.94 -18.87
N VAL A 12 6.73 2.02 -19.39
CA VAL A 12 6.71 1.66 -20.82
C VAL A 12 5.57 2.34 -21.58
N ASP A 13 5.75 2.52 -22.89
CA ASP A 13 4.78 3.13 -23.81
C ASP A 13 4.36 2.17 -24.94
N GLY A 14 3.38 2.60 -25.74
CA GLY A 14 2.99 1.92 -26.98
C GLY A 14 2.32 0.56 -26.77
N ASP A 15 2.65 -0.41 -27.62
CA ASP A 15 2.02 -1.73 -27.60
C ASP A 15 2.35 -2.53 -26.34
N ILE A 16 3.54 -2.32 -25.77
CA ILE A 16 3.96 -2.97 -24.51
C ILE A 16 3.09 -2.47 -23.36
N TRP A 17 2.90 -1.15 -23.25
CA TRP A 17 1.98 -0.57 -22.27
C TRP A 17 0.56 -1.07 -22.44
N LYS A 18 0.06 -1.11 -23.69
CA LYS A 18 -1.31 -1.56 -24.00
C LYS A 18 -1.53 -3.00 -23.55
N TYR A 19 -0.55 -3.88 -23.82
CA TYR A 19 -0.58 -5.27 -23.39
C TYR A 19 -0.54 -5.40 -21.86
N GLN A 20 0.42 -4.76 -21.19
CA GLN A 20 0.53 -4.81 -19.73
C GLN A 20 -0.72 -4.24 -19.05
N ARG A 21 -1.30 -3.15 -19.57
CA ARG A 21 -2.55 -2.57 -19.08
C ARG A 21 -3.74 -3.48 -19.29
N GLN A 22 -3.82 -4.21 -20.41
CA GLN A 22 -4.88 -5.16 -20.65
C GLN A 22 -4.84 -6.32 -19.63
N VAL A 23 -3.65 -6.87 -19.36
CA VAL A 23 -3.45 -7.92 -18.35
C VAL A 23 -3.78 -7.39 -16.96
N ALA A 24 -3.23 -6.25 -16.56
CA ALA A 24 -3.48 -5.66 -15.24
C ALA A 24 -4.97 -5.31 -15.02
N SER A 25 -5.67 -4.81 -16.04
CA SER A 25 -7.10 -4.48 -15.93
C SER A 25 -7.98 -5.71 -15.74
N HIS A 26 -7.55 -6.88 -16.22
CA HIS A 26 -8.26 -8.14 -16.03
C HIS A 26 -8.08 -8.69 -14.61
N GLU A 27 -6.84 -8.64 -14.09
CA GLU A 27 -6.49 -8.98 -12.71
C GLU A 27 -7.17 -8.03 -11.70
N PHE A 28 -7.19 -6.73 -11.99
CA PHE A 28 -7.87 -5.71 -11.19
C PHE A 28 -9.28 -5.39 -11.67
N ASN A 29 -10.05 -6.40 -12.10
CA ASN A 29 -11.45 -6.15 -12.44
C ASN A 29 -12.21 -5.65 -11.20
N SER A 30 -13.20 -4.79 -11.41
CA SER A 30 -13.90 -4.06 -10.34
C SER A 30 -14.47 -4.94 -9.22
N ARG A 31 -14.79 -6.20 -9.54
CA ARG A 31 -15.38 -7.15 -8.58
C ARG A 31 -14.33 -7.80 -7.68
N SER A 32 -13.20 -8.22 -8.24
CA SER A 32 -12.07 -8.80 -7.50
C SER A 32 -11.35 -7.74 -6.66
N LEU A 33 -11.09 -6.57 -7.23
CA LEU A 33 -10.49 -5.44 -6.52
C LEU A 33 -11.36 -5.00 -5.33
N ARG A 34 -12.68 -4.86 -5.52
CA ARG A 34 -13.57 -4.48 -4.41
C ARG A 34 -13.52 -5.49 -3.26
N LYS A 35 -13.53 -6.79 -3.57
CA LYS A 35 -13.44 -7.84 -2.55
C LYS A 35 -12.08 -7.84 -1.83
N PHE A 36 -11.00 -7.60 -2.56
CA PHE A 36 -9.66 -7.46 -1.99
C PHE A 36 -9.57 -6.24 -1.09
N VAL A 37 -10.06 -5.08 -1.54
CA VAL A 37 -10.13 -3.84 -0.76
C VAL A 37 -10.95 -4.06 0.51
N GLU A 38 -12.16 -4.62 0.40
CA GLU A 38 -13.01 -4.91 1.56
C GLU A 38 -12.32 -5.82 2.57
N THR A 39 -11.54 -6.80 2.14
CA THR A 39 -10.89 -7.74 3.07
C THR A 39 -9.61 -7.16 3.66
N VAL A 40 -8.74 -6.61 2.81
CA VAL A 40 -7.40 -6.10 3.18
C VAL A 40 -7.50 -4.81 3.98
N VAL A 41 -8.31 -3.85 3.52
CA VAL A 41 -8.42 -2.56 4.19
C VAL A 41 -9.11 -2.72 5.53
N VAL A 42 -10.17 -3.53 5.61
CA VAL A 42 -10.88 -3.76 6.88
C VAL A 42 -10.00 -4.50 7.88
N SER A 43 -9.20 -5.49 7.47
CA SER A 43 -8.26 -6.14 8.39
C SER A 43 -7.17 -5.17 8.85
N GLU A 44 -6.56 -4.41 7.94
CA GLU A 44 -5.53 -3.43 8.28
C GLU A 44 -6.05 -2.34 9.23
N LEU A 45 -7.30 -1.90 9.03
CA LEU A 45 -7.97 -0.94 9.91
C LEU A 45 -8.14 -1.50 11.32
N ASN A 46 -8.74 -2.70 11.45
CA ASN A 46 -9.10 -3.26 12.75
C ASN A 46 -7.90 -3.81 13.52
N GLU A 47 -6.92 -4.39 12.82
CA GLU A 47 -5.80 -5.07 13.45
C GLU A 47 -4.63 -4.14 13.77
N ARG A 48 -4.52 -2.99 13.09
CA ARG A 48 -3.35 -2.09 13.23
C ARG A 48 -3.70 -0.64 13.41
N LEU A 49 -4.47 -0.03 12.50
CA LEU A 49 -4.72 1.42 12.59
C LEU A 49 -5.53 1.79 13.84
N ILE A 50 -6.64 1.10 14.10
CA ILE A 50 -7.48 1.35 15.28
C ILE A 50 -6.69 1.11 16.58
N PRO A 51 -6.00 -0.03 16.78
CA PRO A 51 -5.15 -0.24 17.95
C PRO A 51 -4.10 0.86 18.15
N LEU A 52 -3.42 1.29 17.08
CA LEU A 52 -2.43 2.37 17.14
C LEU A 52 -3.05 3.68 17.65
N LEU A 53 -4.23 4.03 17.15
CA LEU A 53 -4.95 5.24 17.56
C LEU A 53 -5.46 5.17 19.00
N VAL A 54 -5.96 4.00 19.43
CA VAL A 54 -6.40 3.75 20.80
C VAL A 54 -5.24 3.91 21.77
N THR A 55 -4.11 3.23 21.53
CA THR A 55 -2.91 3.34 22.37
C THR A 55 -2.39 4.78 22.42
N ALA A 56 -2.35 5.49 21.29
CA ALA A 56 -1.92 6.88 21.27
C ALA A 56 -2.86 7.80 22.08
N ALA A 57 -4.17 7.55 22.05
CA ALA A 57 -5.13 8.31 22.84
C ALA A 57 -4.96 8.07 24.36
N GLU A 58 -4.76 6.81 24.76
CA GLU A 58 -4.50 6.41 26.16
C GLU A 58 -3.20 7.02 26.69
N GLU A 59 -2.13 6.98 25.89
CA GLU A 59 -0.82 7.53 26.23
C GLU A 59 -0.71 9.06 26.04
N LYS A 60 -1.76 9.71 25.53
CA LYS A 60 -1.76 11.13 25.12
C LYS A 60 -0.60 11.47 24.17
N LYS A 61 -0.26 10.52 23.29
CA LYS A 61 0.84 10.62 22.34
C LYS A 61 0.40 11.42 21.10
N VAL A 62 1.20 12.41 20.73
CA VAL A 62 1.02 13.12 19.45
C VAL A 62 1.51 12.25 18.31
N LEU A 63 0.69 12.11 17.27
CA LEU A 63 1.01 11.36 16.06
C LEU A 63 1.12 12.30 14.87
N ASP A 64 2.11 12.06 14.01
CA ASP A 64 2.08 12.58 12.65
C ASP A 64 1.08 11.73 11.84
N PHE A 65 -0.14 12.23 11.71
CA PHE A 65 -1.20 11.50 11.03
C PHE A 65 -0.93 11.34 9.52
N GLN A 66 -0.12 12.23 8.92
CA GLN A 66 0.28 12.08 7.53
C GLN A 66 1.21 10.88 7.36
N ASP A 67 2.20 10.70 8.24
CA ASP A 67 3.08 9.52 8.23
C ASP A 67 2.30 8.23 8.47
N VAL A 68 1.38 8.24 9.44
CA VAL A 68 0.51 7.09 9.75
C VAL A 68 -0.31 6.67 8.52
N LEU A 69 -0.97 7.62 7.85
CA LEU A 69 -1.78 7.32 6.66
C LEU A 69 -0.92 6.87 5.47
N LYS A 70 0.30 7.39 5.32
CA LYS A 70 1.25 6.92 4.29
C LYS A 70 1.64 5.45 4.54
N ARG A 71 1.98 5.09 5.78
CA ARG A 71 2.30 3.71 6.16
C ARG A 71 1.11 2.77 5.94
N PHE A 72 -0.08 3.20 6.35
CA PHE A 72 -1.31 2.46 6.14
C PHE A 72 -1.59 2.22 4.65
N ALA A 73 -1.48 3.26 3.81
CA ALA A 73 -1.65 3.13 2.37
C ALA A 73 -0.62 2.17 1.74
N PHE A 74 0.63 2.22 2.23
CA PHE A 74 1.69 1.34 1.79
C PHE A 74 1.41 -0.15 2.10
N ASP A 75 1.02 -0.47 3.33
CA ASP A 75 0.68 -1.86 3.69
C ASP A 75 -0.49 -2.38 2.84
N ASN A 76 -1.52 -1.55 2.63
CA ASN A 76 -2.67 -1.91 1.79
C ASN A 76 -2.29 -2.16 0.33
N ILE A 77 -1.50 -1.28 -0.29
CA ILE A 77 -1.13 -1.47 -1.70
C ILE A 77 -0.20 -2.67 -1.88
N CYS A 78 0.70 -2.94 -0.93
CA CYS A 78 1.56 -4.13 -0.97
C CYS A 78 0.76 -5.43 -0.88
N LYS A 79 -0.25 -5.47 0.00
CA LYS A 79 -1.16 -6.63 0.11
C LYS A 79 -2.01 -6.82 -1.14
N ILE A 80 -2.54 -5.74 -1.71
CA ILE A 80 -3.40 -5.80 -2.90
C ILE A 80 -2.60 -6.15 -4.17
N ALA A 81 -1.46 -5.50 -4.39
CA ALA A 81 -0.70 -5.63 -5.62
C ALA A 81 0.26 -6.83 -5.63
N PHE A 82 0.81 -7.20 -4.46
CA PHE A 82 1.85 -8.23 -4.37
C PHE A 82 1.50 -9.40 -3.45
N GLY A 83 0.33 -9.36 -2.77
CA GLY A 83 -0.02 -10.39 -1.78
C GLY A 83 0.92 -10.42 -0.57
N TYR A 84 1.70 -9.37 -0.37
CA TYR A 84 2.75 -9.28 0.65
C TYR A 84 2.36 -8.28 1.74
N ASP A 85 2.58 -8.66 3.00
CA ASP A 85 2.34 -7.80 4.15
C ASP A 85 3.65 -7.25 4.71
N PRO A 86 3.94 -5.95 4.53
CA PRO A 86 5.15 -5.33 5.08
C PRO A 86 5.08 -5.08 6.59
N ALA A 87 3.86 -5.03 7.16
CA ALA A 87 3.60 -4.59 8.53
C ALA A 87 4.23 -3.25 8.91
N TYR A 88 4.32 -2.31 7.97
CA TYR A 88 5.06 -1.06 8.08
C TYR A 88 4.37 0.01 8.94
N LEU A 89 3.06 -0.12 9.16
CA LEU A 89 2.30 0.70 10.11
C LEU A 89 2.74 0.52 11.57
N LEU A 90 3.46 -0.55 11.90
CA LEU A 90 3.96 -0.78 13.25
C LEU A 90 5.08 0.23 13.61
N PRO A 91 4.97 0.96 14.74
CA PRO A 91 5.88 2.08 15.09
C PRO A 91 7.34 1.69 15.33
N SER A 92 7.65 0.39 15.47
CA SER A 92 8.99 -0.11 15.75
C SER A 92 9.89 -0.16 14.52
N LEU A 93 9.36 0.06 13.32
CA LEU A 93 10.11 -0.09 12.08
C LEU A 93 10.64 1.26 11.56
N PRO A 94 11.93 1.33 11.18
CA PRO A 94 12.53 2.53 10.58
C PRO A 94 11.82 2.87 9.27
N GLN A 95 11.86 4.15 8.87
CA GLN A 95 11.19 4.62 7.67
C GLN A 95 11.61 3.77 6.45
N ALA A 96 10.65 3.09 5.82
CA ALA A 96 10.89 2.26 4.66
C ALA A 96 11.35 3.18 3.52
N LYS A 97 12.53 2.90 2.96
CA LYS A 97 13.07 3.63 1.79
C LYS A 97 12.08 3.68 0.63
N PHE A 98 11.21 2.68 0.54
CA PHE A 98 10.13 2.58 -0.45
C PHE A 98 9.03 3.63 -0.26
N ALA A 99 8.67 4.01 0.97
CA ALA A 99 7.66 5.04 1.23
C ALA A 99 8.12 6.45 0.83
N VAL A 100 9.44 6.67 0.75
CA VAL A 100 10.03 7.94 0.30
C VAL A 100 9.99 8.07 -1.23
N ALA A 101 10.00 6.96 -1.98
CA ALA A 101 10.06 6.99 -3.44
C ALA A 101 8.70 7.25 -4.13
N PHE A 102 7.59 7.13 -3.40
CA PHE A 102 6.22 7.29 -3.92
C PHE A 102 5.49 8.53 -3.36
N CYS A 103 6.16 9.38 -2.58
CA CYS A 103 5.62 10.61 -2.00
C CYS A 103 6.33 11.85 -2.54
#